data_AF-A0A1E7K118-F1
#
_entry.id   AF-A0A1E7K118-F1
#
_cell.length_a   1.000
_cell.length_b   1.000
_cell.length_c   1.000
_cell.angle_alpha   90.00
_cell.angle_beta   90.00
_cell.angle_gamma   90.00
#
_symmetry.space_group_name_H-M   'P 1'
#
loop_
_entity.id
_entity.type
_entity.pdbx_description
1 polymer ?
#
loop_
_entity_poly.entity_id
_entity_poly.type
_entity_poly.pdbx_seq_one_letter_code
_entity_poly.pdbx_strand_id
1 'polypeptide(L)'
;MKLTVVGCSGSFPSTESPCSSYLVEADGFRLLLDMGNGALGELQRHCGLYDLDAIALSHLHADHCIDMCGYFVARYYRHEGGRCAPLPVYGPPGTEQRLTTAYADTPSESSMSEVFTFRTLTPGGSFEAGPFRVRTERVEHPVEAYAFRVEHEASGRVLTYSGDTGPCPALELAARDADLFLCEASFTDGKEQIPGLHLNGREAGEVAARAGAARLVLTHVPPWTDPQINLRDAKAVFAGPVEMARAGAVYEV
;
A
#
# COMPACT_ATOMS: atom_id res chain seq x y z
N MET A 1 7.66 -0.98 15.46
CA MET A 1 6.54 -0.77 14.49
C MET A 1 6.35 -2.10 13.78
N LYS A 2 5.15 -2.50 13.39
CA LYS A 2 4.96 -3.77 12.66
C LYS A 2 4.13 -3.59 11.41
N LEU A 3 4.44 -4.38 10.38
CA LEU A 3 3.69 -4.50 9.13
C LEU A 3 3.06 -5.89 9.06
N THR A 4 1.75 -5.96 8.85
CA THR A 4 1.05 -7.19 8.48
C THR A 4 0.63 -7.09 7.02
N VAL A 5 1.02 -8.07 6.21
CA VAL A 5 0.58 -8.17 4.82
C VAL A 5 -0.86 -8.70 4.80
N VAL A 6 -1.82 -7.83 4.49
CA VAL A 6 -3.23 -8.25 4.33
C VAL A 6 -3.42 -8.83 2.93
N GLY A 7 -2.88 -8.16 1.91
CA GLY A 7 -2.90 -8.63 0.53
C GLY A 7 -1.69 -8.12 -0.24
N CYS A 8 -1.25 -8.91 -1.21
CA CYS A 8 0.00 -8.70 -1.95
C CYS A 8 -0.06 -9.18 -3.42
N SER A 9 -1.23 -9.56 -3.92
CA SER A 9 -1.40 -9.93 -5.33
C SER A 9 -1.46 -8.69 -6.21
N GLY A 10 -0.73 -8.69 -7.34
CA GLY A 10 -0.78 -7.58 -8.30
C GLY A 10 -1.91 -7.70 -9.31
N SER A 11 -2.44 -6.57 -9.78
CA SER A 11 -3.52 -6.43 -10.79
C SER A 11 -4.90 -6.96 -10.41
N PHE A 12 -4.99 -8.17 -9.85
CA PHE A 12 -6.23 -8.79 -9.38
C PHE A 12 -5.92 -9.86 -8.33
N PRO A 13 -6.89 -10.30 -7.49
CA PRO A 13 -6.60 -11.21 -6.40
C PRO A 13 -6.25 -12.60 -6.92
N SER A 14 -5.31 -13.27 -6.25
CA SER A 14 -4.94 -14.64 -6.55
C SER A 14 -5.73 -15.61 -5.67
N THR A 15 -5.55 -16.92 -5.91
CA THR A 15 -6.07 -17.95 -5.00
C THR A 15 -5.41 -17.92 -3.61
N GLU A 16 -4.28 -17.23 -3.47
CA GLU A 16 -3.45 -17.23 -2.26
C GLU A 16 -3.47 -15.89 -1.52
N SER A 17 -3.85 -14.79 -2.18
CA SER A 17 -3.76 -13.45 -1.60
C SER A 17 -4.74 -12.48 -2.26
N PRO A 18 -5.42 -11.60 -1.49
CA PRO A 18 -6.10 -10.46 -2.06
C PRO A 18 -5.09 -9.46 -2.67
N CYS A 19 -5.61 -8.42 -3.32
CA CYS A 19 -4.77 -7.35 -3.84
C CYS A 19 -4.13 -6.51 -2.74
N SER A 20 -3.22 -5.59 -3.14
CA SER A 20 -2.45 -4.71 -2.26
C SER A 20 -3.25 -4.17 -1.07
N SER A 21 -2.82 -4.57 0.12
CA SER A 21 -3.28 -3.98 1.38
C SER A 21 -2.31 -4.38 2.50
N TYR A 22 -1.86 -3.40 3.28
CA TYR A 22 -0.83 -3.62 4.28
C TYR A 22 -1.14 -2.84 5.56
N LEU A 23 -1.26 -3.55 6.66
CA LEU A 23 -1.62 -2.98 7.96
C LEU A 23 -0.35 -2.64 8.75
N VAL A 24 -0.14 -1.35 9.02
CA VAL A 24 0.96 -0.84 9.84
C VAL A 24 0.43 -0.50 11.23
N GLU A 25 1.08 -1.05 12.26
CA GLU A 25 0.68 -0.83 13.66
C GLU A 25 1.86 -0.41 14.54
N ALA A 26 1.61 0.58 15.40
CA ALA A 26 2.50 1.00 16.48
C ALA A 26 1.68 1.72 17.55
N ASP A 27 2.02 1.55 18.82
CA ASP A 27 1.42 2.27 19.95
C ASP A 27 -0.12 2.23 19.99
N GLY A 28 -0.70 1.12 19.53
CA GLY A 28 -2.15 0.91 19.44
C GLY A 28 -2.84 1.57 18.23
N PHE A 29 -2.12 2.33 17.42
CA PHE A 29 -2.61 2.97 16.20
C PHE A 29 -2.49 2.05 14.98
N ARG A 30 -3.49 2.09 14.09
CA ARG A 30 -3.59 1.27 12.88
C ARG A 30 -3.73 2.10 11.62
N LEU A 31 -2.68 2.13 10.81
CA LEU A 31 -2.65 2.73 9.49
C LEU A 31 -2.74 1.63 8.43
N LEU A 32 -3.76 1.65 7.58
CA LEU A 32 -3.83 0.75 6.42
C LEU A 32 -3.25 1.45 5.17
N LEU A 33 -2.28 0.80 4.52
CA LEU A 33 -1.76 1.20 3.22
C LEU A 33 -2.46 0.38 2.14
N ASP A 34 -3.23 1.05 1.28
CA ASP A 34 -4.10 0.46 0.26
C ASP A 34 -5.18 -0.50 0.80
N MET A 35 -6.28 -0.61 0.04
CA MET A 35 -7.40 -1.50 0.31
C MET A 35 -7.93 -2.07 -0.99
N GLY A 36 -7.11 -2.93 -1.58
CA GLY A 36 -7.35 -3.61 -2.84
C GLY A 36 -8.47 -4.66 -2.81
N ASN A 37 -8.83 -5.14 -4.00
CA ASN A 37 -9.86 -6.15 -4.19
C ASN A 37 -9.66 -7.39 -3.31
N GLY A 38 -10.65 -7.72 -2.49
CA GLY A 38 -10.65 -8.85 -1.53
C GLY A 38 -9.98 -8.57 -0.18
N ALA A 39 -9.32 -7.42 -0.01
CA ALA A 39 -8.60 -7.08 1.22
C ALA A 39 -9.52 -6.90 2.43
N LEU A 40 -10.77 -6.44 2.27
CA LEU A 40 -11.70 -6.22 3.39
C LEU A 40 -12.01 -7.52 4.14
N GLY A 41 -12.17 -8.62 3.40
CA GLY A 41 -12.42 -9.93 3.99
C GLY A 41 -11.21 -10.43 4.79
N GLU A 42 -10.02 -10.28 4.23
CA GLU A 42 -8.79 -10.74 4.85
C GLU A 42 -8.36 -9.85 6.03
N LEU A 43 -8.58 -8.53 5.95
CA LEU A 43 -8.30 -7.56 7.01
C LEU A 43 -8.96 -7.95 8.35
N GLN A 44 -10.16 -8.51 8.30
CA GLN A 44 -10.93 -8.94 9.49
C GLN A 44 -10.24 -10.05 10.29
N ARG A 45 -9.25 -10.74 9.72
CA ARG A 45 -8.42 -11.71 10.46
C ARG A 45 -7.37 -11.03 11.33
N HIS A 46 -7.05 -9.77 11.06
CA HIS A 46 -5.92 -9.04 11.64
C HIS A 46 -6.37 -7.93 12.59
N CYS A 47 -7.50 -7.27 12.31
CA CYS A 47 -8.12 -6.31 13.22
C CYS A 47 -9.66 -6.30 13.08
N GLY A 48 -10.35 -5.69 14.04
CA GLY A 48 -11.79 -5.44 13.93
C GLY A 48 -12.13 -4.46 12.81
N LEU A 49 -13.35 -4.55 12.28
CA LEU A 49 -13.84 -3.70 11.20
C LEU A 49 -13.80 -2.20 11.53
N TYR A 50 -13.77 -1.83 12.80
CA TYR A 50 -13.80 -0.42 13.22
C TYR A 50 -12.53 -0.01 13.97
N ASP A 51 -11.48 -0.84 13.92
CA ASP A 51 -10.22 -0.65 14.63
C ASP A 51 -9.18 0.16 13.85
N LEU A 52 -9.44 0.45 12.57
CA LEU A 52 -8.57 1.29 11.75
C LEU A 52 -8.67 2.76 12.17
N ASP A 53 -7.53 3.43 12.25
CA ASP A 53 -7.45 4.85 12.61
C ASP A 53 -7.21 5.76 11.39
N ALA A 54 -6.56 5.23 10.35
CA ALA A 54 -6.36 5.93 9.09
C ALA A 54 -6.14 4.95 7.92
N ILE A 55 -6.41 5.42 6.69
CA ILE A 55 -6.08 4.74 5.45
C ILE A 55 -5.24 5.68 4.57
N ALA A 56 -4.20 5.17 3.93
CA ALA A 56 -3.46 5.86 2.88
C ALA A 56 -3.49 5.03 1.59
N LEU A 57 -4.02 5.62 0.52
CA LEU A 57 -4.10 5.03 -0.81
C LEU A 57 -2.96 5.56 -1.67
N SER A 58 -2.10 4.67 -2.16
CA SER A 58 -0.97 5.00 -3.02
C SER A 58 -1.44 5.58 -4.36
N HIS A 59 -2.47 4.95 -4.94
CA HIS A 59 -3.14 5.36 -6.15
C HIS A 59 -4.55 4.76 -6.27
N LEU A 60 -5.22 4.99 -7.41
CA LEU A 60 -6.66 4.78 -7.57
C LEU A 60 -7.06 3.65 -8.54
N HIS A 61 -6.13 2.72 -8.82
CA HIS A 61 -6.48 1.46 -9.48
C HIS A 61 -7.30 0.56 -8.55
N ALA A 62 -8.11 -0.32 -9.14
CA ALA A 62 -9.10 -1.10 -8.40
C ALA A 62 -8.46 -2.06 -7.38
N ASP A 63 -7.36 -2.67 -7.75
CA ASP A 63 -6.52 -3.52 -6.91
C ASP A 63 -5.80 -2.77 -5.77
N HIS A 64 -5.96 -1.46 -5.65
CA HIS A 64 -5.43 -0.68 -4.53
C HIS A 64 -6.50 0.01 -3.68
N CYS A 65 -7.74 0.15 -4.18
CA CYS A 65 -8.76 0.92 -3.45
C CYS A 65 -10.20 0.39 -3.52
N ILE A 66 -10.52 -0.61 -4.34
CA ILE A 66 -11.94 -0.90 -4.64
C ILE A 66 -12.70 -1.48 -3.44
N ASP A 67 -12.02 -2.14 -2.50
CA ASP A 67 -12.65 -2.67 -1.29
C ASP A 67 -13.06 -1.58 -0.31
N MET A 68 -12.63 -0.32 -0.52
CA MET A 68 -13.19 0.86 0.15
C MET A 68 -14.71 0.98 -0.07
N CYS A 69 -15.25 0.50 -1.20
CA CYS A 69 -16.69 0.47 -1.44
C CYS A 69 -17.41 -0.52 -0.51
N GLY A 70 -16.84 -1.71 -0.32
CA GLY A 70 -17.36 -2.66 0.67
C GLY A 70 -17.20 -2.13 2.09
N TYR A 71 -16.10 -1.44 2.36
CA TYR A 71 -15.84 -0.87 3.68
C TYR A 71 -16.77 0.30 4.00
N PHE A 72 -17.11 1.12 2.98
CA PHE A 72 -18.16 2.11 3.06
C PHE A 72 -19.46 1.49 3.59
N VAL A 73 -19.92 0.38 3.00
CA VAL A 73 -21.15 -0.32 3.42
C VAL A 73 -21.04 -0.76 4.89
N ALA A 74 -19.92 -1.39 5.27
CA ALA A 74 -19.70 -1.88 6.63
C ALA A 74 -19.75 -0.77 7.69
N ARG A 75 -19.29 0.43 7.35
CA ARG A 75 -19.28 1.59 8.26
C ARG A 75 -20.55 2.42 8.20
N TYR A 76 -21.16 2.59 7.03
CA TYR A 76 -22.40 3.35 6.85
C TYR A 76 -23.59 2.61 7.48
N TYR A 77 -23.67 1.29 7.25
CA TYR A 77 -24.71 0.40 7.79
C TYR A 77 -24.20 -0.41 8.98
N ARG A 78 -23.44 0.24 9.87
CA ARG A 78 -22.81 -0.40 11.04
C ARG A 78 -23.80 -1.28 11.80
N HIS A 79 -23.47 -2.57 11.93
CA HIS A 79 -24.36 -3.56 12.53
C HIS A 79 -24.68 -3.27 14.01
N GLU A 80 -23.72 -2.75 14.75
CA GLU A 80 -23.89 -2.38 16.17
C GLU A 80 -24.74 -1.11 16.37
N GLY A 81 -25.17 -0.47 15.27
CA GLY A 81 -25.90 0.79 15.30
C GLY A 81 -25.03 2.02 15.60
N GLY A 82 -25.62 3.20 15.37
CA GLY A 82 -24.92 4.48 15.49
C GLY A 82 -23.92 4.74 14.36
N ARG A 83 -23.59 6.02 14.16
CA ARG A 83 -22.61 6.44 13.15
C ARG A 83 -21.20 6.31 13.72
N CYS A 84 -20.30 5.70 12.95
CA CYS A 84 -18.88 5.80 13.27
C CYS A 84 -18.40 7.24 13.05
N ALA A 85 -17.34 7.65 13.76
CA ALA A 85 -16.60 8.84 13.36
C ALA A 85 -16.06 8.67 11.93
N PRO A 86 -16.03 9.73 11.11
CA PRO A 86 -15.42 9.66 9.79
C PRO A 86 -13.95 9.22 9.88
N LEU A 87 -13.57 8.22 9.09
CA LEU A 87 -12.21 7.70 9.07
C LEU A 87 -11.33 8.54 8.12
N PRO A 88 -10.19 9.08 8.55
CA PRO A 88 -9.26 9.77 7.66
C PRO A 88 -8.76 8.86 6.53
N VAL A 89 -8.89 9.34 5.28
CA VAL A 89 -8.39 8.67 4.08
C VAL A 89 -7.49 9.64 3.34
N TYR A 90 -6.21 9.32 3.28
CA TYR A 90 -5.21 10.02 2.49
C TYR A 90 -5.13 9.36 1.11
N GLY A 91 -5.19 10.14 0.04
CA GLY A 91 -5.06 9.59 -1.32
C GLY A 91 -4.82 10.66 -2.37
N PRO A 92 -4.57 10.29 -3.63
CA PRO A 92 -4.36 11.25 -4.70
C PRO A 92 -5.57 12.18 -4.92
N PRO A 93 -5.39 13.28 -5.66
CA PRO A 93 -6.50 14.10 -6.13
C PRO A 93 -7.60 13.26 -6.77
N GLY A 94 -8.85 13.52 -6.41
CA GLY A 94 -10.02 12.80 -6.94
C GLY A 94 -10.36 11.49 -6.22
N THR A 95 -9.72 11.16 -5.09
CA THR A 95 -10.03 9.94 -4.30
C THR A 95 -11.52 9.83 -3.97
N GLU A 96 -12.15 10.88 -3.43
CA GLU A 96 -13.58 10.87 -3.13
C GLU A 96 -14.42 10.61 -4.38
N GLN A 97 -14.17 11.38 -5.45
CA GLN A 97 -14.89 11.25 -6.71
C GLN A 97 -14.77 9.83 -7.28
N ARG A 98 -13.56 9.25 -7.24
CA ARG A 98 -13.29 7.89 -7.72
C ARG A 98 -14.12 6.86 -6.97
N LEU A 99 -14.18 6.93 -5.64
CA LEU A 99 -14.92 5.98 -4.82
C LEU A 99 -16.43 6.16 -4.95
N THR A 100 -16.91 7.41 -4.94
CA THR A 100 -18.32 7.74 -5.18
C THR A 100 -18.77 7.24 -6.55
N THR A 101 -17.93 7.39 -7.59
CA THR A 101 -18.24 6.88 -8.94
C THR A 101 -18.21 5.36 -9.00
N ALA A 102 -17.25 4.71 -8.31
CA ALA A 102 -17.12 3.26 -8.33
C ALA A 102 -18.32 2.55 -7.69
N TYR A 103 -18.81 3.12 -6.59
CA TYR A 103 -19.96 2.56 -5.88
C TYR A 103 -21.28 3.03 -6.52
N ALA A 104 -21.39 4.33 -6.83
CA ALA A 104 -22.53 5.04 -7.45
C ALA A 104 -23.87 4.97 -6.70
N ASP A 105 -24.21 3.85 -6.08
CA ASP A 105 -25.47 3.56 -5.40
C ASP A 105 -25.41 3.99 -3.92
N THR A 106 -25.30 5.29 -3.70
CA THR A 106 -25.29 5.90 -2.35
C THR A 106 -26.60 6.62 -2.05
N PRO A 107 -27.05 6.67 -0.78
CA PRO A 107 -28.27 7.40 -0.41
C PRO A 107 -28.26 8.89 -0.73
N SER A 108 -27.07 9.52 -0.78
CA SER A 108 -26.88 10.93 -1.09
C SER A 108 -25.46 11.21 -1.56
N GLU A 109 -25.25 12.36 -2.21
CA GLU A 109 -23.92 12.79 -2.68
C GLU A 109 -22.90 12.94 -1.53
N SER A 110 -23.36 13.26 -0.31
CA SER A 110 -22.48 13.40 0.86
C SER A 110 -22.15 12.09 1.55
N SER A 111 -22.82 10.98 1.22
CA SER A 111 -22.73 9.73 1.97
C SER A 111 -21.29 9.26 2.15
N MET A 112 -20.45 9.33 1.10
CA MET A 112 -19.05 8.91 1.18
C MET A 112 -18.25 9.76 2.19
N SER A 113 -18.43 11.08 2.15
CA SER A 113 -17.81 12.04 3.09
C SER A 113 -18.35 11.96 4.52
N GLU A 114 -19.51 11.35 4.73
CA GLU A 114 -20.01 11.05 6.08
C GLU A 114 -19.27 9.88 6.73
N VAL A 115 -18.68 8.99 5.92
CA VAL A 115 -17.97 7.79 6.39
C VAL A 115 -16.46 8.01 6.43
N PHE A 116 -15.94 8.78 5.47
CA PHE A 116 -14.52 9.04 5.29
C PHE A 116 -14.23 10.54 5.25
N THR A 117 -13.12 10.96 5.87
CA THR A 117 -12.59 12.32 5.69
C THR A 117 -11.42 12.26 4.73
N PHE A 118 -11.64 12.69 3.49
CA PHE A 118 -10.63 12.66 2.44
C PHE A 118 -9.60 13.78 2.60
N ARG A 119 -8.32 13.43 2.45
CA ARG A 119 -7.17 14.32 2.51
C ARG A 119 -6.29 14.07 1.28
N THR A 120 -6.16 15.09 0.43
CA THR A 120 -5.39 14.99 -0.81
C THR A 120 -3.90 14.95 -0.53
N LEU A 121 -3.21 13.95 -1.07
CA LEU A 121 -1.76 13.84 -1.07
C LEU A 121 -1.13 14.87 -2.02
N THR A 122 0.10 15.26 -1.70
CA THR A 122 0.89 16.16 -2.55
C THR A 122 2.29 15.58 -2.80
N PRO A 123 2.88 15.79 -3.99
CA PRO A 123 4.25 15.37 -4.26
C PRO A 123 5.26 16.02 -3.32
N GLY A 124 6.13 15.23 -2.68
CA GLY A 124 7.06 15.70 -1.64
C GLY A 124 6.38 16.14 -0.35
N GLY A 125 5.10 15.83 -0.20
CA GLY A 125 4.29 16.15 0.97
C GLY A 125 4.56 15.24 2.16
N SER A 126 3.91 15.56 3.28
CA SER A 126 3.87 14.68 4.44
C SER A 126 2.60 14.90 5.24
N PHE A 127 2.22 13.89 6.03
CA PHE A 127 1.12 13.96 6.99
C PHE A 127 1.44 13.15 8.24
N GLU A 128 0.76 13.50 9.33
CA GLU A 128 0.81 12.72 10.57
C GLU A 128 -0.39 11.77 10.64
N ALA A 129 -0.13 10.53 11.04
CA ALA A 129 -1.14 9.52 11.32
C ALA A 129 -0.78 8.82 12.64
N GLY A 130 -1.28 9.36 13.75
CA GLY A 130 -0.95 8.86 15.08
C GLY A 130 0.55 8.96 15.37
N PRO A 131 1.25 7.85 15.68
CA PRO A 131 2.69 7.84 15.96
C PRO A 131 3.56 7.84 14.68
N PHE A 132 2.94 7.95 13.51
CA PHE A 132 3.62 7.89 12.21
C PHE A 132 3.70 9.26 11.55
N ARG A 133 4.91 9.61 11.12
CA ARG A 133 5.15 10.64 10.11
C ARG A 133 5.26 9.96 8.75
N VAL A 134 4.32 10.25 7.84
CA VAL A 134 4.29 9.65 6.50
C VAL A 134 4.70 10.70 5.47
N ARG A 135 5.79 10.46 4.74
CA ARG A 135 6.19 11.26 3.56
C ARG A 135 5.74 10.61 2.28
N THR A 136 5.39 11.42 1.30
CA THR A 136 4.81 10.95 0.04
C THR A 136 5.63 11.44 -1.15
N GLU A 137 6.19 10.50 -1.90
CA GLU A 137 6.97 10.79 -3.12
C GLU A 137 6.16 10.35 -4.34
N ARG A 138 5.98 11.24 -5.32
CA ARG A 138 5.28 10.88 -6.55
C ARG A 138 6.20 9.99 -7.39
N VAL A 139 5.71 8.81 -7.72
CA VAL A 139 6.46 7.78 -8.47
C VAL A 139 5.98 7.69 -9.92
N GLU A 140 6.64 6.86 -10.72
CA GLU A 140 6.41 6.79 -12.17
C GLU A 140 5.42 5.69 -12.52
N HIS A 141 4.16 6.08 -12.73
CA HIS A 141 3.06 5.17 -13.07
C HIS A 141 2.07 5.89 -14.01
N PRO A 142 1.22 5.19 -14.82
CA PRO A 142 0.32 5.84 -15.79
C PRO A 142 -0.73 6.76 -15.17
N VAL A 143 -1.06 6.55 -13.90
CA VAL A 143 -1.89 7.43 -13.09
C VAL A 143 -1.06 8.06 -11.98
N GLU A 144 -1.59 9.09 -11.33
CA GLU A 144 -0.91 9.68 -10.18
C GLU A 144 -0.80 8.66 -9.04
N ALA A 145 0.44 8.30 -8.71
CA ALA A 145 0.79 7.28 -7.72
C ALA A 145 1.91 7.77 -6.80
N TYR A 146 1.92 7.25 -5.58
CA TYR A 146 2.82 7.65 -4.52
C TYR A 146 3.49 6.47 -3.83
N ALA A 147 4.80 6.59 -3.59
CA ALA A 147 5.48 5.82 -2.57
C ALA A 147 5.27 6.48 -1.20
N PHE A 148 5.16 5.65 -0.17
CA PHE A 148 5.03 6.09 1.22
C PHE A 148 6.26 5.72 2.02
N ARG A 149 6.88 6.72 2.65
CA ARG A 149 7.88 6.52 3.71
C ARG A 149 7.20 6.75 5.05
N VAL A 150 6.98 5.68 5.80
CA VAL A 150 6.37 5.67 7.13
C VAL A 150 7.47 5.63 8.18
N GLU A 151 7.64 6.71 8.91
CA GLU A 151 8.61 6.84 10.00
C GLU A 151 7.89 6.82 11.35
N HIS A 152 8.30 5.92 12.25
CA HIS A 152 7.78 5.88 13.61
C HIS A 152 8.52 6.90 14.49
N GLU A 153 7.82 7.97 14.92
CA GLU A 153 8.45 9.17 15.49
C GLU A 153 9.33 8.88 16.71
N ALA A 154 8.91 7.97 17.61
CA ALA A 154 9.64 7.71 18.85
C ALA A 154 10.92 6.89 18.62
N SER A 155 10.93 6.00 17.63
CA SER A 155 12.06 5.07 17.40
C SER A 155 12.95 5.45 16.23
N GLY A 156 12.49 6.32 15.32
CA GLY A 156 13.14 6.62 14.06
C GLY A 156 13.14 5.48 13.04
N ARG A 157 12.44 4.36 13.32
CA ARG A 157 12.31 3.22 12.41
C ARG A 157 11.49 3.58 11.18
N VAL A 158 11.92 3.06 10.03
CA VAL A 158 11.37 3.42 8.71
C VAL A 158 10.89 2.19 7.97
N LEU A 159 9.62 2.25 7.57
CA LEU A 159 9.04 1.37 6.57
C LEU A 159 8.76 2.17 5.30
N THR A 160 9.22 1.69 4.16
CA THR A 160 8.88 2.28 2.85
C THR A 160 8.01 1.32 2.06
N TYR A 161 6.90 1.81 1.52
CA TYR A 161 6.05 1.12 0.55
C TYR A 161 6.16 1.83 -0.81
N SER A 162 6.48 1.10 -1.86
CA SER A 162 6.70 1.68 -3.19
C SER A 162 5.44 2.23 -3.87
N GLY A 163 4.26 1.69 -3.53
CA GLY A 163 3.12 1.73 -4.47
C GLY A 163 3.48 0.99 -5.77
N ASP A 164 2.80 1.33 -6.84
CA ASP A 164 3.13 0.86 -8.19
C ASP A 164 3.98 1.89 -8.91
N THR A 165 5.04 1.45 -9.58
CA THR A 165 5.99 2.34 -10.25
C THR A 165 6.93 1.61 -11.19
N GLY A 166 7.40 2.29 -12.24
CA GLY A 166 8.66 1.97 -12.91
C GLY A 166 9.89 2.51 -12.14
N PRO A 167 11.11 2.28 -12.63
CA PRO A 167 12.33 2.78 -11.97
C PRO A 167 12.39 4.31 -11.97
N CYS A 168 12.46 4.95 -10.80
CA CYS A 168 12.59 6.40 -10.72
C CYS A 168 13.39 6.89 -9.49
N PRO A 169 14.03 8.09 -9.55
CA PRO A 169 14.79 8.63 -8.41
C PRO A 169 13.95 8.92 -7.15
N ALA A 170 12.66 9.21 -7.33
CA ALA A 170 11.74 9.48 -6.22
C ALA A 170 11.55 8.25 -5.32
N LEU A 171 11.51 7.05 -5.92
CA LEU A 171 11.46 5.80 -5.17
C LEU A 171 12.72 5.57 -4.34
N GLU A 172 13.90 5.84 -4.91
CA GLU A 172 15.18 5.75 -4.18
C GLU A 172 15.23 6.74 -3.00
N LEU A 173 14.69 7.94 -3.18
CA LEU A 173 14.57 8.92 -2.10
C LEU A 173 13.65 8.42 -0.98
N ALA A 174 12.48 7.87 -1.33
CA ALA A 174 11.54 7.32 -0.38
C ALA A 174 12.11 6.14 0.41
N ALA A 175 12.88 5.27 -0.26
CA ALA A 175 13.47 4.04 0.32
C ALA A 175 14.79 4.26 1.08
N ARG A 176 15.33 5.48 1.09
CA ARG A 176 16.65 5.78 1.68
C ARG A 176 16.76 5.32 3.13
N ASP A 177 17.74 4.46 3.41
CA ASP A 177 18.03 3.90 4.73
C ASP A 177 16.79 3.26 5.41
N ALA A 178 15.84 2.73 4.63
CA ALA A 178 14.65 2.09 5.19
C ALA A 178 15.01 0.79 5.91
N ASP A 179 14.46 0.59 7.11
CA ASP A 179 14.61 -0.67 7.85
C ASP A 179 13.88 -1.83 7.14
N LEU A 180 12.72 -1.52 6.56
CA LEU A 180 11.94 -2.43 5.71
C LEU A 180 11.50 -1.69 4.44
N PHE A 181 11.93 -2.17 3.28
CA PHE A 181 11.45 -1.71 2.00
C PHE A 181 10.50 -2.75 1.37
N LEU A 182 9.21 -2.45 1.40
CA LEU A 182 8.15 -3.19 0.73
C LEU A 182 8.00 -2.66 -0.70
N CYS A 183 8.50 -3.40 -1.68
CA CYS A 183 8.63 -2.93 -3.06
C CYS A 183 7.87 -3.82 -4.04
N GLU A 184 7.16 -3.21 -4.98
CA GLU A 184 6.55 -3.94 -6.09
C GLU A 184 7.62 -4.61 -6.97
N ALA A 185 7.24 -5.74 -7.57
CA ALA A 185 8.06 -6.44 -8.56
C ALA A 185 7.14 -7.18 -9.53
N SER A 186 6.27 -6.45 -10.21
CA SER A 186 5.20 -7.05 -11.01
C SER A 186 5.71 -7.77 -12.27
N PHE A 187 6.79 -7.27 -12.85
CA PHE A 187 7.37 -7.76 -14.11
C PHE A 187 8.51 -8.77 -13.91
N THR A 188 8.86 -9.47 -14.99
CA THR A 188 10.02 -10.36 -15.05
C THR A 188 11.14 -9.71 -15.86
N ASP A 189 12.37 -9.74 -15.33
CA ASP A 189 13.54 -9.16 -15.99
C ASP A 189 13.72 -9.73 -17.42
N GLY A 190 13.88 -8.83 -18.39
CA GLY A 190 14.03 -9.17 -19.81
C GLY A 190 12.77 -9.64 -20.55
N LYS A 191 11.60 -9.74 -19.90
CA LYS A 191 10.34 -10.17 -20.54
C LYS A 191 9.45 -8.97 -20.88
N GLU A 192 8.99 -8.24 -19.88
CA GLU A 192 8.21 -7.02 -20.07
C GLU A 192 9.14 -5.79 -20.16
N GLN A 193 8.91 -4.91 -21.13
CA GLN A 193 9.70 -3.68 -21.33
C GLN A 193 8.75 -2.50 -21.55
N ILE A 194 7.96 -2.17 -20.51
CA ILE A 194 7.01 -1.07 -20.53
C ILE A 194 7.52 0.01 -19.56
N PRO A 195 8.14 1.10 -20.07
CA PRO A 195 8.66 2.16 -19.22
C PRO A 195 7.57 2.81 -18.36
N GLY A 196 7.91 3.14 -17.12
CA GLY A 196 7.04 3.91 -16.23
C GLY A 196 5.74 3.21 -15.82
N LEU A 197 5.75 1.87 -15.77
CA LEU A 197 4.58 1.07 -15.38
C LEU A 197 4.84 0.27 -14.11
N HIS A 198 5.74 -0.72 -14.17
CA HIS A 198 6.07 -1.59 -13.05
C HIS A 198 7.56 -1.92 -13.00
N LEU A 199 8.03 -2.36 -11.83
CA LEU A 199 9.37 -2.90 -11.64
C LEU A 199 9.39 -4.40 -11.92
N ASN A 200 10.56 -4.91 -12.29
CA ASN A 200 10.89 -6.33 -12.11
C ASN A 200 11.70 -6.57 -10.83
N GLY A 201 11.94 -7.85 -10.48
CA GLY A 201 12.69 -8.20 -9.28
C GLY A 201 14.13 -7.66 -9.24
N ARG A 202 14.84 -7.62 -10.38
CA ARG A 202 16.17 -7.02 -10.47
C ARG A 202 16.11 -5.53 -10.15
N GLU A 203 15.22 -4.78 -10.78
CA GLU A 203 15.09 -3.34 -10.58
C GLU A 203 14.75 -3.00 -9.12
N ALA A 204 13.82 -3.74 -8.50
CA ALA A 204 13.50 -3.59 -7.07
C ALA A 204 14.74 -3.82 -6.18
N GLY A 205 15.53 -4.86 -6.48
CA GLY A 205 16.79 -5.13 -5.78
C GLY A 205 17.83 -4.02 -5.96
N GLU A 206 17.97 -3.48 -7.17
CA GLU A 206 18.91 -2.40 -7.44
C GLU A 206 18.51 -1.10 -6.72
N VAL A 207 17.22 -0.77 -6.67
CA VAL A 207 16.69 0.35 -5.88
C VAL A 207 17.01 0.14 -4.40
N ALA A 208 16.75 -1.05 -3.85
CA ALA A 208 17.06 -1.35 -2.45
C ALA A 208 18.56 -1.18 -2.13
N ALA A 209 19.43 -1.64 -3.04
CA ALA A 209 20.88 -1.50 -2.91
C ALA A 209 21.33 -0.02 -2.95
N ARG A 210 20.83 0.76 -3.91
CA ARG A 210 21.18 2.20 -4.04
C ARG A 210 20.63 3.02 -2.87
N ALA A 211 19.44 2.67 -2.37
CA ALA A 211 18.80 3.34 -1.26
C ALA A 211 19.43 2.98 0.10
N GLY A 212 20.24 1.92 0.19
CA GLY A 212 20.80 1.46 1.46
C GLY A 212 19.76 0.83 2.38
N ALA A 213 18.70 0.23 1.81
CA ALA A 213 17.67 -0.45 2.61
C ALA A 213 18.27 -1.61 3.42
N ALA A 214 17.76 -1.85 4.63
CA ALA A 214 18.24 -2.94 5.47
C ALA A 214 17.61 -4.30 5.09
N ARG A 215 16.36 -4.31 4.62
CA ARG A 215 15.62 -5.49 4.15
C ARG A 215 14.70 -5.12 2.99
N LEU A 216 14.61 -6.01 2.00
CA LEU A 216 13.69 -5.90 0.86
C LEU A 216 12.61 -6.99 0.95
N VAL A 217 11.35 -6.60 0.86
CA VAL A 217 10.21 -7.51 0.72
C VAL A 217 9.52 -7.21 -0.60
N LEU A 218 9.55 -8.17 -1.52
CA LEU A 218 8.91 -8.06 -2.83
C LEU A 218 7.41 -8.31 -2.70
N THR A 219 6.59 -7.42 -3.24
CA THR A 219 5.13 -7.51 -3.22
C THR A 219 4.53 -7.23 -4.60
N HIS A 220 3.21 -7.21 -4.70
CA HIS A 220 2.46 -6.84 -5.91
C HIS A 220 2.86 -7.68 -7.13
N VAL A 221 3.08 -8.99 -6.93
CA VAL A 221 3.38 -9.90 -8.05
C VAL A 221 2.06 -10.42 -8.61
N PRO A 222 1.75 -10.19 -9.90
CA PRO A 222 0.52 -10.68 -10.49
C PRO A 222 0.48 -12.21 -10.54
N PRO A 223 -0.71 -12.84 -10.52
CA PRO A 223 -0.84 -14.29 -10.45
C PRO A 223 -0.16 -15.09 -11.59
N TRP A 224 0.13 -14.44 -12.72
CA TRP A 224 0.79 -15.05 -13.88
C TRP A 224 2.30 -14.84 -13.93
N THR A 225 2.88 -14.06 -13.01
CA THR A 225 4.32 -13.85 -12.89
C THR A 225 4.88 -14.83 -11.88
N ASP A 226 5.98 -15.53 -12.22
CA ASP A 226 6.64 -16.44 -11.27
C ASP A 226 7.42 -15.62 -10.21
N PRO A 227 6.98 -15.60 -8.94
CA PRO A 227 7.64 -14.81 -7.91
C PRO A 227 9.06 -15.30 -7.60
N GLN A 228 9.40 -16.57 -7.89
CA GLN A 228 10.74 -17.10 -7.62
C GLN A 228 11.79 -16.53 -8.58
N ILE A 229 11.39 -16.16 -9.80
CA ILE A 229 12.27 -15.46 -10.74
C ILE A 229 12.62 -14.08 -10.18
N ASN A 230 11.61 -13.32 -9.75
CA ASN A 230 11.83 -11.99 -9.16
C ASN A 230 12.65 -12.05 -7.87
N LEU A 231 12.37 -13.02 -7.00
CA LEU A 231 13.16 -13.24 -5.79
C LEU A 231 14.63 -13.52 -6.10
N ARG A 232 14.90 -14.39 -7.08
CA ARG A 232 16.27 -14.72 -7.51
C ARG A 232 16.99 -13.49 -8.05
N ASP A 233 16.33 -12.73 -8.91
CA ASP A 233 16.94 -11.60 -9.61
C ASP A 233 17.20 -10.42 -8.66
N ALA A 234 16.32 -10.17 -7.70
CA ALA A 234 16.55 -9.21 -6.62
C ALA A 234 17.77 -9.59 -5.76
N LYS A 235 17.89 -10.87 -5.37
CA LYS A 235 19.03 -11.39 -4.59
C LYS A 235 20.36 -11.32 -5.32
N ALA A 236 20.35 -11.27 -6.66
CA ALA A 236 21.56 -11.15 -7.45
C ALA A 236 22.19 -9.75 -7.39
N VAL A 237 21.43 -8.72 -6.97
CA VAL A 237 21.86 -7.32 -6.98
C VAL A 237 21.79 -6.63 -5.61
N PHE A 238 21.03 -7.18 -4.66
CA PHE A 238 20.95 -6.68 -3.28
C PHE A 238 21.52 -7.71 -2.31
N ALA A 239 22.54 -7.30 -1.55
CA ALA A 239 23.24 -8.18 -0.61
C ALA A 239 22.49 -8.38 0.73
N GLY A 240 21.50 -7.53 1.03
CA GLY A 240 20.67 -7.66 2.23
C GLY A 240 19.62 -8.77 2.11
N PRO A 241 18.85 -9.03 3.18
CA PRO A 241 17.78 -10.02 3.16
C PRO A 241 16.68 -9.64 2.16
N VAL A 242 16.28 -10.61 1.33
CA VAL A 242 15.17 -10.49 0.36
C VAL A 242 14.17 -11.61 0.57
N GLU A 243 12.90 -11.23 0.67
CA GLU A 243 11.77 -12.16 0.84
C GLU A 243 10.60 -11.79 -0.08
N MET A 244 9.72 -12.75 -0.34
CA MET A 244 8.43 -12.48 -0.97
C MET A 244 7.38 -12.20 0.11
N ALA A 245 6.56 -11.16 -0.10
CA ALA A 245 5.36 -10.93 0.70
C ALA A 245 4.39 -12.12 0.57
N ARG A 246 3.69 -12.43 1.66
CA ARG A 246 2.63 -13.45 1.71
C ARG A 246 1.50 -12.92 2.59
N ALA A 247 0.25 -13.14 2.21
CA ALA A 247 -0.89 -12.79 3.06
C ALA A 247 -0.73 -13.41 4.46
N GLY A 248 -0.97 -12.62 5.50
CA GLY A 248 -0.77 -12.97 6.90
C GLY A 248 0.67 -12.93 7.41
N ALA A 249 1.67 -12.64 6.57
CA ALA A 249 3.05 -12.44 7.03
C ALA A 249 3.15 -11.16 7.87
N VAL A 250 3.95 -11.21 8.94
CA VAL A 250 4.20 -10.08 9.84
C VAL A 250 5.69 -9.77 9.86
N TYR A 251 6.03 -8.49 9.73
CA TYR A 251 7.38 -7.96 9.79
C TYR A 251 7.49 -6.93 10.90
N GLU A 252 8.37 -7.17 11.86
CA GLU A 252 8.78 -6.17 12.85
C GLU A 252 9.82 -5.23 12.24
N VAL A 253 9.62 -3.93 12.46
CA VAL A 253 10.45 -2.81 11.99
C VAL A 253 10.95 -2.02 13.20
#